data_AF-A0A8T6M0S4-F1
#
_entry.id   AF-A0A8T6M0S4-F1
#
_cell.length_a   1.000
_cell.length_b   1.000
_cell.length_c   1.000
_cell.angle_alpha   90.00
_cell.angle_beta   90.00
_cell.angle_gamma   90.00
#
_symmetry.space_group_name_H-M   'P 1'
#
loop_
_entity.id
_entity.type
_entity.pdbx_description
1 polymer ?
#
loop_
_entity_poly.entity_id
_entity_poly.type
_entity_poly.pdbx_seq_one_letter_code
_entity_poly.pdbx_strand_id
1 'polypeptide(L)' 'MSKSRKDCVVAFIKGFADAEGYVTKNGRITISQKDEKILKFIQLLLLRFEIVSVISEINDCHKLQIHGTNISIFQ' A
#
# COMPACT_ATOMS: atom_id res chain seq x y z
N MET A 1 -6.30 4.03 19.76
CA MET A 1 -6.56 2.60 19.44
C MET A 1 -7.47 2.56 18.21
N SER A 2 -7.06 1.91 17.11
CA SER A 2 -7.82 1.89 15.86
C SER A 2 -9.16 1.16 16.03
N LYS A 3 -10.28 1.80 15.63
CA LYS A 3 -11.64 1.28 15.88
C LYS A 3 -12.08 0.17 14.91
N SER A 4 -11.52 0.13 13.70
CA SER A 4 -11.94 -0.83 12.67
C SER A 4 -11.26 -2.19 12.85
N ARG A 5 -12.05 -3.26 12.67
CA ARG A 5 -11.57 -4.65 12.65
C ARG A 5 -10.48 -4.85 11.57
N LYS A 6 -9.57 -5.79 11.79
CA LYS A 6 -8.43 -6.05 10.87
C LYS A 6 -8.89 -6.45 9.47
N ASP A 7 -9.91 -7.29 9.36
CA ASP A 7 -10.52 -7.72 8.09
C ASP A 7 -11.04 -6.54 7.25
N CYS A 8 -11.71 -5.57 7.88
CA CYS A 8 -12.19 -4.37 7.19
C CYS A 8 -11.04 -3.54 6.62
N VAL A 9 -9.92 -3.45 7.35
CA VAL A 9 -8.74 -2.69 6.92
C VAL A 9 -8.03 -3.42 5.78
N VAL A 10 -7.92 -4.75 5.85
CA VAL A 10 -7.39 -5.56 4.75
C VAL A 10 -8.25 -5.39 3.51
N ALA A 11 -9.58 -5.48 3.63
CA ALA A 11 -10.50 -5.30 2.50
C ALA A 11 -10.35 -3.91 1.86
N PHE A 12 -10.20 -2.86 2.67
CA PHE A 12 -9.92 -1.51 2.19
C PHE A 12 -8.58 -1.43 1.43
N ILE A 13 -7.50 -1.97 1.99
CA ILE A 13 -6.18 -1.97 1.33
C ILE A 13 -6.23 -2.77 0.02
N LYS A 14 -6.91 -3.92 -0.01
CA LYS A 14 -7.10 -4.73 -1.22
C LYS A 14 -7.85 -3.94 -2.29
N GLY A 15 -8.99 -3.33 -1.96
CA GLY A 15 -9.75 -2.53 -2.91
C GLY A 15 -8.99 -1.31 -3.42
N PHE A 16 -8.21 -0.67 -2.55
CA PHE A 16 -7.36 0.46 -2.96
C PHE A 16 -6.23 0.01 -3.90
N ALA A 17 -5.58 -1.11 -3.59
CA ALA A 17 -4.53 -1.68 -4.44
C ALA A 17 -5.06 -2.26 -5.75
N ASP A 18 -6.31 -2.73 -5.79
CA ASP A 18 -6.97 -3.16 -7.04
C ASP A 18 -7.21 -1.98 -7.99
N ALA A 19 -7.56 -0.81 -7.43
CA ALA A 19 -7.82 0.40 -8.21
C ALA A 19 -6.54 1.14 -8.66
N GLU A 20 -5.55 1.26 -7.77
CA GLU A 20 -4.40 2.16 -7.93
C GLU A 20 -3.04 1.42 -7.99
N GLY A 21 -3.07 0.11 -7.75
CA GLY A 21 -1.90 -0.73 -7.65
C GLY A 21 -1.54 -1.42 -8.97
N TYR A 22 -0.27 -1.77 -9.08
CA TYR A 22 0.26 -2.56 -10.18
C TYR A 22 1.49 -3.33 -9.72
N VAL A 23 1.82 -4.41 -10.43
CA VAL A 23 3.04 -5.19 -10.21
C VAL A 23 4.08 -4.76 -11.23
N THR A 24 5.26 -4.34 -10.76
CA THR A 24 6.39 -3.98 -11.62
C THR A 24 7.00 -5.22 -12.27
N LYS A 25 7.83 -5.03 -13.31
CA LYS A 25 8.55 -6.12 -14.00
C LYS A 25 9.42 -6.98 -13.07
N ASN A 26 9.93 -6.41 -11.97
CA ASN A 26 10.70 -7.14 -10.96
C ASN A 26 9.81 -7.72 -9.82
N GLY A 27 8.51 -7.83 -10.03
CA GLY A 27 7.58 -8.47 -9.11
C GLY A 27 7.23 -7.66 -7.86
N ARG A 28 7.47 -6.34 -7.85
CA ARG A 28 7.14 -5.49 -6.70
C ARG A 28 5.74 -4.90 -6.84
N ILE A 29 4.95 -5.03 -5.78
CA ILE A 29 3.65 -4.34 -5.67
C ILE A 29 3.92 -2.85 -5.45
N THR A 30 3.34 -2.02 -6.30
CA THR A 30 3.48 -0.57 -6.26
C THR A 30 2.10 0.06 -6.37
N ILE A 31 1.85 1.12 -5.61
CA ILE A 31 0.64 1.94 -5.71
C ILE A 31 1.05 3.35 -6.10
N SER A 32 0.46 3.90 -7.17
CA SER A 32 0.75 5.27 -7.65
C SER A 32 -0.37 6.22 -7.29
N GLN A 33 -0.05 7.41 -6.80
CA GLN A 33 -1.03 8.45 -6.46
C GLN A 33 -0.48 9.85 -6.69
N LYS A 34 -1.40 10.79 -6.97
CA LYS A 34 -1.09 12.22 -7.08
C LYS A 34 -0.95 12.90 -5.72
N ASP A 35 -1.74 12.50 -4.71
CA ASP A 35 -1.62 13.05 -3.36
C ASP A 35 -0.79 12.12 -2.47
N GLU A 36 0.40 12.58 -2.08
CA GLU A 36 1.31 11.86 -1.19
C GLU A 36 0.64 11.49 0.16
N LYS A 37 -0.30 12.30 0.65
CA LYS A 37 -0.98 12.06 1.94
C LYS A 37 -1.78 10.78 1.90
N ILE A 38 -2.40 10.45 0.76
CA ILE A 38 -3.13 9.19 0.60
C ILE A 38 -2.17 8.01 0.78
N LEU A 39 -1.00 8.05 0.14
CA LEU A 39 0.02 7.00 0.27
C LEU A 39 0.56 6.90 1.70
N LYS A 40 0.74 8.03 2.41
CA LYS A 40 1.13 8.05 3.82
C LYS A 40 0.07 7.35 4.70
N PHE A 41 -1.22 7.56 4.45
CA PHE A 41 -2.26 6.84 5.17
C PHE A 41 -2.24 5.34 4.88
N ILE A 42 -2.07 4.94 3.63
CA ILE A 42 -1.93 3.52 3.26
C ILE A 42 -0.70 2.91 3.94
N GLN A 43 0.45 3.60 3.92
CA GLN A 43 1.67 3.15 4.61
C GLN A 43 1.43 2.92 6.11
N LEU A 44 0.75 3.83 6.80
CA LEU A 44 0.39 3.66 8.21
C LEU A 44 -0.54 2.46 8.44
N LEU A 45 -1.47 2.19 7.52
CA LEU A 45 -2.35 1.01 7.61
C LEU A 45 -1.57 -0.28 7.37
N LEU A 46 -0.61 -0.30 6.43
CA LEU A 46 0.26 -1.45 6.16
C LEU A 46 1.13 -1.82 7.38
N LEU A 47 1.61 -0.83 8.13
CA LEU A 47 2.38 -1.07 9.36
C LEU A 47 1.58 -1.86 10.43
N ARG A 48 0.24 -1.82 10.40
CA ARG A 48 -0.60 -2.65 11.31
C ARG A 48 -0.51 -4.15 11.02
N PHE A 49 0.04 -4.51 9.85
CA PHE A 49 0.26 -5.86 9.38
C PHE A 49 1.75 -6.16 9.22
N GLU A 50 2.62 -5.35 9.80
CA GLU A 50 4.09 -5.49 9.72
C GLU A 50 4.63 -5.43 8.28
N ILE A 51 3.85 -4.83 7.37
CA ILE A 51 4.25 -4.63 5.98
C ILE A 51 4.95 -3.29 5.87
N VAL A 52 6.22 -3.34 5.48
CA VAL A 52 7.04 -2.15 5.25
C VAL A 52 6.89 -1.70 3.81
N SER A 53 6.86 -0.39 3.59
CA SER A 53 6.77 0.20 2.27
C SER A 53 7.59 1.49 2.20
N VAL A 54 7.97 1.90 0.99
CA VAL A 54 8.76 3.10 0.72
C VAL A 54 7.98 4.01 -0.22
N ILE A 55 7.86 5.29 0.14
CA ILE A 55 7.30 6.32 -0.74
C ILE A 55 8.45 6.98 -1.52
N SER A 56 8.27 7.14 -2.83
CA SER A 56 9.16 7.89 -3.72
C SER A 56 8.34 8.75 -4.68
N GLU A 57 8.96 9.78 -5.26
CA GLU A 57 8.32 10.67 -6.22
C GLU A 57 9.04 10.59 -7.57
N ILE A 58 8.26 10.44 -8.65
CA ILE A 58 8.76 10.43 -10.04
C ILE A 58 7.75 11.16 -10.91
N ASN A 59 8.18 12.22 -11.60
CA ASN A 59 7.36 13.01 -12.54
C ASN A 59 6.04 13.51 -11.92
N ASP A 60 6.08 14.14 -10.75
CA ASP A 60 4.89 14.65 -10.05
C ASP A 60 3.87 13.52 -9.74
N CYS A 61 4.36 12.30 -9.53
CA CYS A 61 3.57 11.15 -9.12
C CYS A 61 4.29 10.42 -8.00
N HIS A 62 3.59 10.22 -6.89
CA HIS A 62 4.11 9.51 -5.74
C HIS A 62 3.83 8.01 -5.90
N LYS A 63 4.78 7.19 -5.46
CA LYS A 63 4.72 5.74 -5.54
C LYS A 63 5.00 5.14 -4.18
N LEU A 64 4.09 4.32 -3.71
CA LEU A 64 4.25 3.49 -2.52
C LEU A 64 4.66 2.09 -2.98
N GLN A 65 5.92 1.73 -2.76
CA GLN A 65 6.42 0.39 -3.06
C GLN A 65 6.40 -0.47 -1.81
N ILE A 66 5.85 -1.68 -1.89
CA ILE A 66 5.82 -2.62 -0.78
C ILE A 66 7.12 -3.43 -0.77
N HIS A 67 7.77 -3.49 0.40
CA HIS A 67 9.02 -4.20 0.63
C HIS A 67 8.78 -5.29 1.69
N GLY A 68 8.89 -6.57 1.29
CA GLY A 68 8.78 -7.69 2.22
C GLY A 68 8.24 -8.95 1.56
N THR A 69 8.46 -10.09 2.21
CA THR A 69 7.99 -11.42 1.77
C THR A 69 6.60 -11.76 2.32
N ASN A 70 6.10 -11.04 3.33
CA ASN A 70 4.77 -11.26 3.90
C ASN A 70 3.73 -10.37 3.21
N ILE A 71 3.33 -10.75 2.00
CA ILE A 71 2.24 -10.12 1.23
C ILE A 71 0.92 -10.90 1.36
N SER A 72 0.74 -11.65 2.44
CA SER A 72 -0.44 -12.51 2.69
C SER A 72 -1.76 -11.76 2.65
N ILE A 73 -1.75 -10.44 2.91
CA ILE A 73 -2.95 -9.61 2.83
C ILE A 73 -3.38 -9.28 1.40
N PHE A 74 -2.57 -9.59 0.38
CA PHE A 74 -2.89 -9.38 -1.04
C PHE A 74 -3.21 -10.69 -1.78
N GLN A 75 -3.09 -11.84 -1.11
CA GLN A 75 -3.48 -13.15 -1.61
C GLN A 75 -4.93 -13.50 -1.24
#